data_AF-A0A7Y7IMQ9-F1
#
_entry.id   AF-A0A7Y7IMQ9-F1
#
_cell.length_a   1.000
_cell.length_b   1.000
_cell.length_c   1.000
_cell.angle_alpha   90.00
_cell.angle_beta   90.00
_cell.angle_gamma   90.00
#
_symmetry.space_group_name_H-M   'P 1'
#
loop_
_entity.id
_entity.type
_entity.pdbx_description
1 polymer ?
#
loop_
_entity_poly.entity_id
_entity_poly.type
_entity_poly.pdbx_seq_one_letter_code
_entity_poly.pdbx_strand_id
1 'polypeptide(L)'
;MENATYGPVLNSQLKYPVFTDSPVHAGLLQQADKGTTPAYPDTANAAYSDYQNAFSTPRMVQRVLVDKVDINTAMAQAQASCQKIYDQHAS
;
A
#
# COMPACT_ATOMS: atom_id res chain seq x y z
N MET A 1 25.87 -14.89 -1.74
CA MET A 1 24.58 -15.11 -1.05
C MET A 1 23.64 -14.06 -1.58
N GLU A 2 22.54 -14.47 -2.19
CA GLU A 2 21.49 -13.57 -2.65
C GLU A 2 20.84 -12.97 -1.40
N ASN A 3 20.99 -11.65 -1.20
CA ASN A 3 20.45 -10.99 -0.01
C ASN A 3 18.93 -11.06 -0.08
N ALA A 4 18.29 -11.66 0.93
CA ALA A 4 16.85 -11.86 0.98
C ALA A 4 16.11 -10.52 0.82
N THR A 5 15.38 -10.31 -0.27
CA THR A 5 14.68 -9.05 -0.58
C THR A 5 13.48 -8.74 0.31
N TYR A 6 13.25 -9.50 1.38
CA TYR A 6 12.02 -9.48 2.19
C TYR A 6 12.32 -9.22 3.67
N GLY A 7 11.34 -8.62 4.36
CA GLY A 7 11.35 -8.48 5.82
C GLY A 7 11.21 -9.83 6.54
N PRO A 8 11.39 -9.87 7.87
CA PRO A 8 11.28 -11.09 8.64
C PRO A 8 9.83 -11.59 8.70
N VAL A 9 9.65 -12.89 8.50
CA VAL A 9 8.35 -13.59 8.57
C VAL A 9 8.15 -14.37 9.86
N LEU A 10 9.24 -14.60 10.62
CA LEU A 10 9.23 -15.27 11.93
C LEU A 10 9.97 -14.43 12.97
N ASN A 11 9.51 -14.45 14.23
CA ASN A 11 10.19 -13.77 15.34
C ASN A 11 11.67 -14.17 15.51
N SER A 12 12.01 -15.42 15.18
CA SER A 12 13.39 -15.91 15.26
C SER A 12 14.34 -15.26 14.26
N GLN A 13 13.83 -14.63 13.21
CA GLN A 13 14.61 -13.97 12.16
C GLN A 13 14.99 -12.53 12.52
N LEU A 14 14.32 -11.92 13.50
CA LEU A 14 14.58 -10.53 13.94
C LEU A 14 16.04 -10.30 14.37
N LYS A 15 16.73 -11.36 14.81
CA LYS A 15 18.13 -11.34 15.26
C LYS A 15 19.16 -11.48 14.14
N TYR A 16 18.73 -11.65 12.88
CA TYR A 16 19.67 -11.86 11.78
C TYR A 16 20.44 -10.58 11.46
N PRO A 17 21.78 -10.65 11.31
CA PRO A 17 22.61 -9.46 11.08
C PRO A 17 22.20 -8.63 9.87
N VAL A 18 21.55 -9.21 8.87
CA VAL A 18 21.06 -8.48 7.69
C VAL A 18 20.17 -7.29 8.05
N PHE A 19 19.40 -7.38 9.16
CA PHE A 19 18.51 -6.31 9.62
C PHE A 19 19.23 -5.18 10.37
N THR A 20 20.54 -5.34 10.67
CA THR A 20 21.41 -4.28 11.21
C THR A 20 22.40 -3.77 10.16
N ASP A 21 22.97 -4.69 9.37
CA ASP A 21 24.08 -4.42 8.47
C ASP A 21 23.62 -3.76 7.16
N SER A 22 22.34 -3.90 6.82
CA SER A 22 21.74 -3.33 5.62
C SER A 22 20.65 -2.31 5.97
N PRO A 23 20.80 -1.03 5.57
CA PRO A 23 19.79 -0.01 5.83
C PRO A 23 18.45 -0.33 5.14
N VAL A 24 18.47 -1.04 4.00
CA VAL A 24 17.25 -1.48 3.31
C VAL A 24 16.48 -2.46 4.18
N HIS A 25 17.14 -3.47 4.73
CA HIS A 25 16.49 -4.49 5.54
C HIS A 25 16.09 -3.95 6.91
N ALA A 26 16.89 -3.05 7.50
CA ALA A 26 16.49 -2.31 8.69
C ALA A 26 15.19 -1.53 8.47
N GLY A 27 15.04 -0.87 7.31
CA GLY A 27 13.80 -0.19 6.91
C GLY A 27 12.63 -1.16 6.73
N LEU A 28 12.84 -2.32 6.11
CA LEU A 28 11.81 -3.35 5.97
C LEU A 28 11.35 -3.91 7.32
N LEU A 29 12.28 -4.13 8.26
CA LEU A 29 11.97 -4.54 9.63
C LEU A 29 11.13 -3.46 10.34
N GLN A 30 11.53 -2.19 10.23
CA GLN A 30 10.77 -1.08 10.80
C GLN A 30 9.36 -0.96 10.20
N GLN A 31 9.22 -1.16 8.90
CA GLN A 31 7.91 -1.15 8.23
C GLN A 31 7.04 -2.33 8.68
N ALA A 32 7.61 -3.51 8.88
CA ALA A 32 6.88 -4.67 9.39
C ALA A 32 6.40 -4.49 10.85
N ASP A 33 7.21 -3.81 11.69
CA ASP A 33 6.91 -3.58 13.11
C ASP A 33 5.93 -2.41 13.34
N LYS A 34 6.07 -1.32 12.57
CA LYS A 34 5.36 -0.05 12.81
C LYS A 34 4.41 0.36 11.69
N GLY A 35 4.46 -0.31 10.55
CA GLY A 35 3.59 -0.02 9.42
C GLY A 35 2.14 -0.39 9.70
N THR A 36 1.25 0.15 8.88
CA THR A 36 -0.13 -0.33 8.85
C THR A 36 -0.14 -1.68 8.13
N THR A 37 -0.46 -2.74 8.86
CA THR A 37 -0.70 -4.05 8.24
C THR A 37 -1.80 -3.90 7.19
N PRO A 38 -1.72 -4.62 6.06
CA PRO A 38 -2.90 -4.88 5.25
C PRO A 38 -4.05 -5.32 6.16
N ALA A 39 -5.26 -4.84 5.89
CA ALA A 39 -6.41 -5.22 6.70
C ALA A 39 -6.63 -6.74 6.54
N TYR A 40 -6.33 -7.52 7.60
CA TYR A 40 -6.66 -8.93 7.64
C TYR A 40 -8.16 -9.11 7.95
N PRO A 41 -8.86 -10.08 7.34
CA PRO A 41 -8.39 -10.90 6.22
C PRO A 41 -8.20 -10.00 5.01
N ASP A 42 -7.11 -10.19 4.26
CA ASP A 42 -6.89 -9.49 2.99
C ASP A 42 -8.10 -9.77 2.10
N THR A 43 -9.13 -8.93 2.17
CA THR A 43 -10.30 -9.06 1.30
C THR A 43 -9.89 -8.48 -0.03
N ALA A 44 -9.03 -9.21 -0.72
CA ALA A 44 -8.88 -9.18 -2.15
C ALA A 44 -10.22 -9.64 -2.76
N ASN A 45 -11.22 -8.76 -2.66
CA ASN A 45 -12.48 -8.90 -3.35
C ASN A 45 -12.35 -8.25 -4.74
N ALA A 46 -13.29 -8.54 -5.62
CA ALA A 46 -13.26 -8.03 -6.99
C ALA A 46 -13.23 -6.49 -7.02
N ALA A 47 -13.93 -5.83 -6.10
CA ALA A 47 -13.90 -4.37 -5.96
C ALA A 47 -12.51 -3.82 -5.61
N TYR A 48 -11.79 -4.46 -4.68
CA TYR A 48 -10.44 -4.06 -4.29
C TYR A 48 -9.45 -4.27 -5.45
N SER A 49 -9.57 -5.39 -6.18
CA SER A 49 -8.75 -5.63 -7.37
C SER A 49 -8.99 -4.56 -8.45
N ASP A 50 -10.26 -4.26 -8.74
CA ASP A 50 -10.63 -3.24 -9.73
C ASP A 50 -10.20 -1.83 -9.29
N TYR A 51 -10.28 -1.52 -8.00
CA TYR A 51 -9.76 -0.27 -7.44
C TYR A 51 -8.26 -0.10 -7.68
N GLN A 52 -7.47 -1.16 -7.46
CA GLN A 52 -6.02 -1.12 -7.69
C GLN A 52 -5.70 -0.97 -9.19
N ASN A 53 -6.45 -1.67 -10.05
CA ASN A 53 -6.29 -1.59 -11.50
C ASN A 53 -6.75 -0.23 -12.09
N ALA A 54 -7.65 0.48 -11.40
CA ALA A 54 -8.08 1.82 -11.79
C ALA A 54 -7.06 2.91 -11.45
N PHE A 55 -6.00 2.60 -10.68
CA PHE A 55 -4.97 3.54 -10.23
C PHE A 55 -5.55 4.80 -9.55
N SER A 56 -6.67 4.67 -8.83
CA SER A 56 -7.39 5.82 -8.25
C SER A 56 -6.53 6.66 -7.29
N THR A 57 -5.74 6.02 -6.41
CA THR A 57 -4.83 6.74 -5.50
C THR A 57 -3.63 7.36 -6.23
N PRO A 58 -2.87 6.62 -7.07
CA PRO A 58 -1.83 7.24 -7.89
C PRO A 58 -2.33 8.43 -8.71
N ARG A 59 -3.54 8.33 -9.29
CA ARG A 59 -4.15 9.43 -10.04
C ARG A 59 -4.49 10.62 -9.14
N MET A 60 -5.00 10.40 -7.93
CA MET A 60 -5.21 11.48 -6.94
C MET A 60 -3.90 12.22 -6.64
N VAL A 61 -2.82 11.48 -6.41
CA VAL A 61 -1.49 12.06 -6.13
C VAL A 61 -1.00 12.86 -7.34
N GLN A 62 -1.15 12.34 -8.56
CA GLN A 62 -0.82 13.09 -9.78
C GLN A 62 -1.62 14.40 -9.86
N ARG A 63 -2.93 14.38 -9.58
CA ARG A 63 -3.79 15.57 -9.62
C ARG A 63 -3.30 16.66 -8.68
N VAL A 64 -2.83 16.29 -7.50
CA VAL A 64 -2.29 17.24 -6.52
C VAL A 64 -0.90 17.73 -6.93
N LEU A 65 0.02 16.82 -7.21
CA LEU A 65 1.44 17.16 -7.38
C LEU A 65 1.79 17.72 -8.75
N VAL A 66 1.17 17.19 -9.81
CA VAL A 66 1.45 17.55 -11.21
C VAL A 66 0.43 18.56 -11.69
N ASP A 67 -0.86 18.25 -11.59
CA ASP A 67 -1.92 19.10 -12.15
C ASP A 67 -2.28 20.29 -11.23
N LYS A 68 -1.69 20.35 -10.02
CA LYS A 68 -1.89 21.41 -9.03
C LYS A 68 -3.36 21.65 -8.64
N VAL A 69 -4.18 20.60 -8.70
CA VAL A 69 -5.55 20.61 -8.20
C VAL A 69 -5.54 20.64 -6.68
N ASP A 70 -6.48 21.39 -6.08
CA ASP A 70 -6.70 21.38 -4.64
C ASP A 70 -6.89 19.95 -4.10
N ILE A 71 -6.31 19.68 -2.92
CA ILE A 71 -6.29 18.34 -2.33
C ILE A 71 -7.68 17.80 -2.05
N ASN A 72 -8.62 18.63 -1.58
CA ASN A 72 -9.99 18.19 -1.28
C ASN A 72 -10.71 17.83 -2.58
N THR A 73 -10.48 18.59 -3.64
CA THR A 73 -11.03 18.30 -4.97
C THR A 73 -10.49 17.00 -5.54
N ALA A 74 -9.17 16.77 -5.45
CA ALA A 74 -8.55 15.53 -5.90
C ALA A 74 -9.05 14.32 -5.10
N MET A 75 -9.17 14.45 -3.77
CA MET A 75 -9.74 13.43 -2.90
C MET A 75 -11.20 13.11 -3.24
N ALA A 76 -12.04 14.13 -3.47
CA ALA A 76 -13.43 13.92 -3.84
C ALA A 76 -13.57 13.14 -5.17
N GLN A 77 -12.72 13.44 -6.15
CA GLN A 77 -12.68 12.71 -7.41
C GLN A 77 -12.25 11.25 -7.22
N ALA A 78 -11.22 11.01 -6.40
CA ALA A 78 -10.76 9.68 -6.07
C ALA A 78 -11.85 8.88 -5.35
N GLN A 79 -12.48 9.46 -4.33
CA GLN A 79 -13.58 8.83 -3.58
C GLN A 79 -14.77 8.48 -4.49
N ALA A 80 -15.17 9.38 -5.39
CA ALA A 80 -16.24 9.11 -6.34
C ALA A 80 -15.88 7.93 -7.28
N SER A 81 -14.63 7.85 -7.72
CA SER A 81 -14.15 6.72 -8.52
C SER A 81 -14.14 5.42 -7.71
N CYS A 82 -13.72 5.44 -6.45
CA CYS A 82 -13.76 4.28 -5.56
C CYS A 82 -15.20 3.82 -5.34
N GLN A 83 -16.11 4.74 -5.03
CA GLN A 83 -17.51 4.40 -4.76
C GLN A 83 -18.14 3.72 -5.97
N LYS A 84 -17.92 4.25 -7.18
CA LYS A 84 -18.41 3.64 -8.42
C LYS A 84 -17.93 2.18 -8.60
N ILE A 85 -16.68 1.90 -8.26
CA ILE A 85 -16.14 0.53 -8.34
C ILE A 85 -16.82 -0.36 -7.30
N TYR A 86 -16.92 0.07 -6.06
CA TYR A 86 -17.57 -0.72 -5.02
C TYR A 86 -19.06 -0.97 -5.30
N ASP A 87 -19.76 0.02 -5.88
CA ASP A 87 -21.16 -0.11 -6.29
C ASP A 87 -21.34 -1.17 -7.39
N GLN A 88 -20.36 -1.38 -8.28
CA GLN A 88 -20.41 -2.44 -9.31
C GLN A 88 -20.39 -3.85 -8.72
N HIS A 89 -19.86 -4.00 -7.51
CA HIS A 89 -19.71 -5.27 -6.82
C HIS A 89 -20.67 -5.40 -5.62
N ALA A 90 -21.49 -4.39 -5.36
CA ALA A 90 -22.53 -4.45 -4.35
C ALA A 90 -23.64 -5.41 -4.82
N SER A 91 -23.79 -6.53 -4.11
CA SER A 91 -24.82 -7.55 -4.33
C SER A 91 -26.09 -7.22 -3.56
#